data_AF-A0A8T4S555-F1
#
_entry.id   AF-A0A8T4S555-F1
#
_cell.length_a   1.000
_cell.length_b   1.000
_cell.length_c   1.000
_cell.angle_alpha   90.00
_cell.angle_beta   90.00
_cell.angle_gamma   90.00
#
_symmetry.space_group_name_H-M   'P 1'
#
loop_
_entity.id
_entity.type
_entity.pdbx_description
1 polymer ?
#
loop_
_entity_poly.entity_id
_entity_poly.type
_entity_poly.pdbx_seq_one_letter_code
_entity_poly.pdbx_strand_id
1 'polypeptide(L)'
;MEESKLFKNMLDELENKGNSAEMLLDSISETKMASLREAVDEISEQIKVREKLHSEMLSDIEKMKNAISNMMPPDNYASAELQRAIVEFRKKLIDAEEIKVQEKLNCFRDIALLKKEMREIIQEMREKESRASLLGDILSK
;
A
#
# COMPACT_ATOMS: atom_id res chain seq x y z
N MET A 1 13.27 -42.91 48.81
CA MET A 1 12.18 -41.89 48.84
C MET A 1 12.69 -40.51 48.43
N GLU A 2 13.94 -40.14 48.74
CA GLU A 2 14.56 -38.87 48.31
C GLU A 2 14.91 -38.79 46.82
N GLU A 3 15.43 -39.87 46.21
CA GLU A 3 15.75 -39.89 44.77
C GLU A 3 14.52 -39.67 43.88
N SER A 4 13.36 -40.17 44.30
CA SER A 4 12.09 -39.97 43.59
C SER A 4 11.59 -38.53 43.64
N LYS A 5 11.92 -37.78 44.71
CA LYS A 5 11.62 -36.33 44.80
C LYS A 5 12.56 -35.51 43.93
N LEU A 6 13.85 -35.89 43.89
CA LEU A 6 14.86 -35.23 43.06
C LEU A 6 14.53 -35.36 41.57
N PHE A 7 14.12 -36.56 41.14
CA PHE A 7 13.74 -36.82 39.75
C PHE A 7 12.48 -36.06 39.34
N LYS A 8 11.51 -35.92 40.26
CA LYS A 8 10.28 -35.16 40.02
C LYS A 8 10.55 -33.66 39.87
N ASN A 9 11.38 -33.09 40.74
CA ASN A 9 11.79 -31.68 40.63
C ASN A 9 12.55 -31.38 39.33
N MET A 10 13.40 -32.32 38.86
CA MET A 10 14.08 -32.18 37.56
C MET A 10 13.11 -32.18 36.37
N LEU A 11 12.06 -33.02 36.42
CA LEU A 11 11.02 -33.04 35.38
C LEU A 11 10.20 -31.75 35.40
N ASP A 12 9.80 -31.28 36.57
CA ASP A 12 9.05 -30.02 36.72
C ASP A 12 9.87 -28.81 36.23
N GLU A 13 11.19 -28.77 36.45
CA GLU A 13 12.06 -27.71 35.90
C GLU A 13 12.21 -27.77 34.38
N LEU A 14 12.23 -28.98 33.80
CA LEU A 14 12.28 -29.16 32.34
C LEU A 14 10.96 -28.73 31.69
N GLU A 15 9.83 -29.07 32.30
CA GLU A 15 8.49 -28.71 31.84
C GLU A 15 8.28 -27.18 31.92
N ASN A 16 8.72 -26.54 33.00
CA ASN A 16 8.63 -25.08 33.15
C ASN A 16 9.50 -24.32 32.14
N LYS A 17 10.69 -24.86 31.81
CA LYS A 17 11.55 -24.31 30.75
C LYS A 17 10.96 -24.50 29.36
N GLY A 18 10.31 -25.63 29.09
CA GLY A 18 9.58 -25.90 27.85
C GLY A 18 8.46 -24.88 27.64
N ASN A 19 7.59 -24.71 28.65
CA ASN A 19 6.47 -23.76 28.60
C ASN A 19 6.93 -22.30 28.41
N SER A 20 8.05 -21.91 29.03
CA SER A 20 8.61 -20.57 28.89
C SER A 20 9.14 -20.30 27.47
N ALA A 21 9.76 -21.30 26.84
CA ALA A 21 10.25 -21.19 25.46
C ALA A 21 9.10 -21.11 24.45
N GLU A 22 8.01 -21.84 24.70
CA GLU A 22 6.79 -21.83 23.86
C GLU A 22 6.08 -20.47 23.92
N MET A 23 5.88 -19.91 25.12
CA MET A 23 5.31 -18.56 25.29
C MET A 23 6.16 -17.47 24.60
N LEU A 24 7.49 -17.59 24.63
CA LEU A 24 8.38 -16.67 23.93
C LEU A 24 8.24 -16.78 22.41
N LEU A 25 8.14 -17.99 21.85
CA LEU A 25 7.95 -18.21 20.42
C LEU A 25 6.61 -17.64 19.93
N ASP A 26 5.53 -17.85 20.69
CA ASP A 26 4.21 -17.32 20.36
C ASP A 26 4.19 -15.79 20.37
N SER A 27 4.76 -15.16 21.40
CA SER A 27 4.82 -13.69 21.48
C SER A 27 5.62 -13.06 20.33
N ILE A 28 6.72 -13.69 19.89
CA ILE A 28 7.52 -13.24 18.75
C ILE A 28 6.76 -13.44 17.44
N SER A 29 6.03 -14.55 17.31
CA SER A 29 5.19 -14.85 16.15
C SER A 29 4.07 -13.83 16.02
N GLU A 30 3.33 -13.57 17.10
CA GLU A 30 2.27 -12.57 17.16
C GLU A 30 2.77 -11.17 16.83
N THR A 31 3.92 -10.75 17.38
CA THR A 31 4.50 -9.43 17.11
C THR A 31 4.85 -9.26 15.63
N LYS A 32 5.45 -10.29 15.01
CA LYS A 32 5.78 -10.26 13.57
C LYS A 32 4.53 -10.28 12.69
N MET A 33 3.49 -11.00 13.11
CA MET A 33 2.21 -11.02 12.42
C MET A 33 1.49 -9.67 12.53
N ALA A 34 1.56 -9.01 13.69
CA ALA A 34 1.04 -7.67 13.90
C ALA A 34 1.74 -6.66 12.98
N SER A 35 3.08 -6.70 12.89
CA SER A 35 3.82 -5.79 11.99
C SER A 35 3.48 -5.99 10.51
N LEU A 36 3.23 -7.23 10.08
CA LEU A 36 2.82 -7.49 8.69
C LEU A 36 1.39 -6.99 8.42
N ARG A 37 0.47 -7.13 9.39
CA ARG A 37 -0.88 -6.56 9.30
C ARG A 37 -0.85 -5.05 9.19
N GLU A 38 -0.06 -4.40 10.03
CA GLU A 38 0.13 -2.95 10.00
C GLU A 38 0.67 -2.48 8.64
N ALA A 39 1.65 -3.19 8.07
CA ALA A 39 2.16 -2.88 6.74
C ALA A 39 1.09 -3.01 5.64
N VAL A 40 0.23 -4.04 5.70
CA VAL A 40 -0.89 -4.19 4.76
C VAL A 40 -1.90 -3.04 4.89
N ASP A 41 -2.23 -2.65 6.12
CA ASP A 41 -3.16 -1.55 6.39
C ASP A 41 -2.59 -0.21 5.92
N GLU A 42 -1.29 0.02 6.12
CA GLU A 42 -0.58 1.20 5.64
C GLU A 42 -0.63 1.30 4.12
N ILE A 43 -0.29 0.21 3.40
CA ILE A 43 -0.35 0.19 1.93
C ILE A 43 -1.79 0.41 1.44
N SER A 44 -2.78 -0.16 2.13
CA SER A 44 -4.20 0.08 1.80
C SER A 44 -4.56 1.56 1.90
N GLU A 45 -4.09 2.24 2.94
CA GLU A 45 -4.31 3.67 3.11
C GLU A 45 -3.57 4.51 2.07
N GLN A 46 -2.32 4.15 1.75
CA GLN A 46 -1.55 4.80 0.67
C GLN A 46 -2.27 4.71 -0.68
N ILE A 47 -2.89 3.56 -1.00
CA ILE A 47 -3.70 3.41 -2.22
C ILE A 47 -4.88 4.40 -2.22
N LYS A 48 -5.64 4.48 -1.11
CA LYS A 48 -6.79 5.40 -1.01
C LYS A 48 -6.37 6.86 -1.15
N VAL A 49 -5.29 7.25 -0.48
CA VAL A 49 -4.74 8.61 -0.56
C VAL A 49 -4.31 8.92 -1.99
N ARG A 50 -3.66 7.97 -2.68
CA ARG A 50 -3.23 8.15 -4.07
C ARG A 50 -4.41 8.31 -5.04
N GLU A 51 -5.46 7.52 -4.87
CA GLU A 51 -6.70 7.61 -5.65
C GLU A 51 -7.43 8.94 -5.42
N LYS A 52 -7.46 9.42 -4.17
CA LYS A 52 -8.01 10.73 -3.83
C LYS A 52 -7.22 11.86 -4.49
N LEU A 53 -5.90 11.85 -4.36
CA LEU A 53 -5.02 12.84 -4.99
C LEU A 53 -5.18 12.85 -6.52
N HIS A 54 -5.29 11.67 -7.12
CA HIS A 54 -5.55 11.53 -8.55
C HIS A 54 -6.85 12.24 -8.96
N SER A 55 -7.94 11.98 -8.22
CA SER A 55 -9.24 12.61 -8.49
C SER A 55 -9.19 14.14 -8.34
N GLU A 56 -8.48 14.64 -7.33
CA GLU A 56 -8.30 16.07 -7.10
C GLU A 56 -7.51 16.71 -8.25
N MET A 57 -6.39 16.11 -8.66
CA MET A 57 -5.60 16.58 -9.82
C MET A 57 -6.41 16.61 -11.12
N LEU A 58 -7.19 15.55 -11.40
CA LEU A 58 -8.05 15.53 -12.59
C LEU A 58 -9.08 16.65 -12.57
N SER A 59 -9.65 16.96 -11.41
CA SER A 59 -10.57 18.08 -11.23
C SER A 59 -9.91 19.41 -11.56
N ASP A 60 -8.71 19.64 -11.03
CA ASP A 60 -7.99 20.89 -11.22
C ASP A 60 -7.51 21.10 -12.66
N ILE A 61 -7.09 20.03 -13.34
CA ILE A 61 -6.78 20.07 -14.78
C ILE A 61 -8.02 20.46 -15.59
N GLU A 62 -9.20 19.92 -15.25
CA GLU A 62 -10.43 20.26 -15.98
C GLU A 62 -10.85 21.72 -15.73
N LYS A 63 -10.71 22.21 -14.50
CA LYS A 63 -10.92 23.64 -14.19
C LYS A 63 -9.98 24.52 -15.01
N MET A 64 -8.70 24.15 -15.11
CA MET A 64 -7.70 24.88 -15.89
C MET A 64 -8.06 24.91 -17.38
N LYS A 65 -8.46 23.76 -17.94
CA LYS A 65 -8.93 23.68 -19.33
C LYS A 65 -10.14 24.55 -19.58
N ASN A 66 -11.12 24.54 -18.68
CA ASN A 66 -12.30 25.38 -18.79
C ASN A 66 -11.94 26.87 -18.75
N ALA A 67 -11.03 27.27 -17.86
CA ALA A 67 -10.52 28.64 -17.80
C ALA A 67 -9.84 29.04 -19.12
N ILE A 68 -8.98 28.19 -19.68
CA ILE A 68 -8.32 28.45 -20.98
C ILE A 68 -9.35 28.58 -22.10
N SER A 69 -10.30 27.66 -22.19
CA SER A 69 -11.36 27.67 -23.22
C SER A 69 -12.22 28.94 -23.14
N ASN A 70 -12.55 29.39 -21.93
CA ASN A 70 -13.35 30.60 -21.71
C ASN A 70 -12.60 31.89 -22.09
N MET A 71 -11.26 31.88 -22.06
CA MET A 71 -10.42 33.01 -22.47
C MET A 71 -10.12 33.00 -23.97
N MET A 72 -10.49 31.92 -24.68
CA MET A 72 -10.15 31.76 -26.09
C MET A 72 -11.05 32.63 -26.99
N PRO A 73 -10.47 33.48 -27.85
CA PRO A 73 -11.26 34.26 -28.81
C PRO A 73 -11.92 33.36 -29.87
N PRO A 74 -13.10 33.72 -30.42
CA PRO A 74 -13.68 33.01 -31.57
C PRO A 74 -12.75 32.96 -32.79
N ASP A 75 -12.84 31.88 -33.58
CA ASP A 75 -11.89 31.57 -34.67
C ASP A 75 -11.91 32.53 -35.88
N ASN A 76 -12.78 33.55 -35.88
CA ASN A 76 -13.05 34.42 -37.03
C ASN A 76 -12.31 35.76 -37.03
N TYR A 77 -11.28 35.94 -36.21
CA TYR A 77 -10.48 37.16 -36.20
C TYR A 77 -9.41 37.20 -37.30
N ALA A 78 -9.35 38.34 -37.99
CA ALA A 78 -8.38 38.59 -39.07
C ALA A 78 -7.00 39.06 -38.56
N SER A 79 -6.88 39.43 -37.28
CA SER A 79 -5.61 39.90 -36.70
C SER A 79 -4.63 38.74 -36.53
N ALA A 80 -3.43 38.88 -37.12
CA ALA A 80 -2.35 37.91 -36.97
C ALA A 80 -1.90 37.73 -35.51
N GLU A 81 -2.02 38.78 -34.69
CA GLU A 81 -1.69 38.73 -33.25
C GLU A 81 -2.71 37.88 -32.48
N LEU A 82 -4.00 38.01 -32.79
CA LEU A 82 -5.03 37.16 -32.21
C LEU A 82 -4.89 35.70 -32.66
N GLN A 83 -4.53 35.47 -33.93
CA GLN A 83 -4.30 34.11 -34.42
C GLN A 83 -3.13 33.43 -33.69
N ARG A 84 -2.05 34.16 -33.38
CA ARG A 84 -0.95 33.63 -32.55
C ARG A 84 -1.43 33.28 -31.15
N ALA A 85 -2.22 34.15 -30.52
CA ALA A 85 -2.79 33.88 -29.19
C ALA A 85 -3.70 32.64 -29.19
N ILE A 86 -4.55 32.47 -30.21
CA ILE A 86 -5.41 31.27 -30.37
C ILE A 86 -4.55 30.00 -30.46
N VAL A 87 -3.48 30.01 -31.26
CA VAL A 87 -2.55 28.87 -31.36
C VAL A 87 -1.91 28.57 -30.00
N GLU A 88 -1.53 29.60 -29.24
CA GLU A 88 -0.97 29.43 -27.90
C GLU A 88 -1.97 28.83 -26.91
N PHE A 89 -3.24 29.28 -26.92
CA PHE A 89 -4.29 28.70 -26.08
C PHE A 89 -4.56 27.24 -26.44
N ARG A 90 -4.62 26.90 -27.73
CA ARG A 90 -4.76 25.51 -28.19
C ARG A 90 -3.59 24.64 -27.74
N LYS A 91 -2.36 25.17 -27.80
CA LYS A 91 -1.19 24.47 -27.28
C LYS A 91 -1.34 24.18 -25.78
N LYS A 92 -1.72 25.17 -24.98
CA LYS A 92 -1.95 24.99 -23.54
C LYS A 92 -3.07 23.97 -23.23
N LEU A 93 -4.11 23.89 -24.06
CA LEU A 93 -5.14 22.86 -23.94
C LEU A 93 -4.59 21.45 -24.21
N ILE A 94 -3.73 21.31 -25.21
CA ILE A 94 -3.03 20.05 -25.51
C ILE A 94 -2.12 19.67 -24.35
N ASP A 95 -1.31 20.61 -23.86
CA ASP A 95 -0.41 20.39 -22.72
C ASP A 95 -1.19 19.94 -21.48
N ALA A 96 -2.36 20.52 -21.21
CA ALA A 96 -3.22 20.12 -20.10
C ALA A 96 -3.78 18.69 -20.25
N GLU A 97 -4.16 18.29 -21.47
CA GLU A 97 -4.57 16.90 -21.75
C GLU A 97 -3.40 15.92 -21.65
N GLU A 98 -2.20 16.31 -22.07
CA GLU A 98 -0.99 15.50 -21.89
C GLU A 98 -0.71 15.25 -20.41
N ILE A 99 -0.77 16.30 -19.57
CA ILE A 99 -0.65 16.18 -18.11
C ILE A 99 -1.71 15.23 -17.54
N LYS A 100 -2.96 15.33 -18.01
CA LYS A 100 -4.06 14.45 -17.59
C LYS A 100 -3.78 12.99 -17.88
N VAL A 101 -3.30 12.67 -19.09
CA VAL A 101 -2.95 11.31 -19.50
C VAL A 101 -1.74 10.80 -18.70
N GLN A 102 -0.72 11.64 -18.52
CA GLN A 102 0.45 11.29 -17.75
C GLN A 102 0.10 10.95 -16.30
N GLU A 103 -0.78 11.74 -15.67
CA GLU A 103 -1.23 11.48 -14.31
C GLU A 103 -2.06 10.18 -14.20
N LYS A 104 -2.91 9.86 -15.19
CA LYS A 104 -3.60 8.56 -15.23
C LYS A 104 -2.62 7.38 -15.32
N LEU A 105 -1.59 7.50 -16.17
CA LEU A 105 -0.55 6.48 -16.30
C LEU A 105 0.26 6.31 -15.02
N ASN A 106 0.64 7.42 -14.39
CA ASN A 106 1.39 7.41 -13.13
C ASN A 106 0.56 6.78 -12.01
N CYS A 107 -0.69 7.24 -11.81
CA CYS A 107 -1.60 6.67 -10.81
C CYS A 107 -1.80 5.16 -10.99
N PHE A 108 -1.98 4.71 -12.24
CA PHE A 108 -2.08 3.27 -12.55
C PHE A 108 -0.81 2.50 -12.15
N ARG A 109 0.38 3.02 -12.50
CA ARG A 109 1.66 2.40 -12.14
C ARG A 109 1.85 2.34 -10.63
N ASP A 110 1.60 3.44 -9.93
CA ASP A 110 1.75 3.54 -8.48
C ASP A 110 0.84 2.53 -7.77
N ILE A 111 -0.45 2.50 -8.12
CA ILE A 111 -1.41 1.54 -7.56
C ILE A 111 -1.02 0.10 -7.89
N ALA A 112 -0.52 -0.16 -9.10
CA ALA A 112 -0.10 -1.50 -9.48
C ALA A 112 1.11 -1.99 -8.65
N LEU A 113 2.06 -1.10 -8.37
CA LEU A 113 3.22 -1.38 -7.51
C LEU A 113 2.78 -1.61 -6.05
N LEU A 114 1.97 -0.72 -5.48
CA LEU A 114 1.43 -0.87 -4.13
C LEU A 114 0.64 -2.18 -3.97
N LYS A 115 -0.21 -2.51 -4.93
CA LYS A 115 -0.96 -3.78 -4.92
C LYS A 115 -0.05 -5.00 -5.07
N LYS A 116 1.09 -4.87 -5.76
CA LYS A 116 2.08 -5.95 -5.86
C LYS A 116 2.74 -6.19 -4.49
N GLU A 117 3.23 -5.13 -3.86
CA GLU A 117 3.84 -5.17 -2.53
C GLU A 117 2.87 -5.74 -1.48
N MET A 118 1.62 -5.26 -1.47
CA MET A 118 0.56 -5.78 -0.60
C MET A 118 0.35 -7.30 -0.78
N ARG A 119 0.38 -7.81 -2.03
CA ARG A 119 0.25 -9.25 -2.29
C ARG A 119 1.45 -10.04 -1.77
N GLU A 120 2.65 -9.52 -1.91
CA GLU A 120 3.88 -10.15 -1.41
C GLU A 120 3.85 -10.25 0.12
N ILE A 121 3.43 -9.19 0.81
CA ILE A 121 3.27 -9.18 2.28
C ILE A 121 2.18 -10.15 2.73
N ILE A 122 1.02 -10.16 2.06
CA ILE A 122 -0.06 -11.11 2.36
C ILE A 122 0.39 -12.56 2.16
N GLN A 123 1.20 -12.82 1.13
CA GLN A 123 1.77 -14.14 0.91
C GLN A 123 2.72 -14.52 2.06
N GLU A 124 3.61 -13.62 2.47
CA GLU A 124 4.50 -13.85 3.61
C GLU A 124 3.71 -14.15 4.89
N MET A 125 2.63 -13.40 5.16
CA MET A 125 1.73 -13.65 6.29
C MET A 125 1.15 -15.07 6.25
N ARG A 126 0.62 -15.50 5.11
CA ARG A 126 0.03 -16.84 4.95
C ARG A 126 1.06 -17.95 5.15
N GLU A 127 2.27 -17.76 4.65
CA GLU A 127 3.37 -18.71 4.85
C GLU A 127 3.76 -18.80 6.33
N LYS A 128 3.77 -17.68 7.05
CA LYS A 128 4.05 -17.66 8.50
C LYS A 128 2.92 -18.28 9.32
N GLU A 129 1.66 -17.98 9.02
CA GLU A 129 0.49 -18.61 9.67
C GLU A 129 0.49 -20.12 9.47
N SER A 130 0.79 -20.60 8.25
CA SER A 130 0.90 -22.03 7.95
C SER A 130 2.03 -22.70 8.75
N ARG A 131 3.20 -22.06 8.84
CA ARG A 131 4.33 -22.58 9.65
C ARG A 131 4.01 -22.59 11.14
N ALA A 132 3.39 -21.54 11.66
CA ALA A 132 3.00 -21.46 13.06
C ALA A 132 1.96 -22.54 13.41
N SER A 133 0.97 -22.76 12.55
CA SER A 133 -0.02 -23.84 12.72
C SER A 133 0.64 -25.21 12.76
N LEU A 134 1.59 -25.50 11.85
CA LEU A 134 2.32 -26.77 11.83
C LEU A 134 3.15 -26.98 13.10
N LEU A 135 3.77 -25.93 13.63
CA LEU A 135 4.52 -26.00 14.90
C LEU A 135 3.59 -26.27 16.08
N GLY A 136 2.42 -25.61 16.13
CA GLY A 136 1.40 -25.88 17.15
C GLY A 136 0.91 -27.33 17.11
N ASP A 137 0.70 -27.89 15.91
CA ASP A 137 0.29 -29.28 15.72
C ASP A 137 1.38 -30.30 16.14
N ILE A 138 2.65 -29.90 16.12
CA ILE A 138 3.78 -30.72 16.57
C ILE A 138 3.93 -30.64 18.10
N LEU A 139 3.81 -29.45 18.67
CA LEU A 139 3.97 -29.20 20.11
C LEU A 139 2.78 -29.72 20.93
N SER A 140 1.59 -29.81 20.33
CA SER A 140 0.39 -30.37 20.96
C SER A 140 0.29 -31.90 20.92
N LYS A 141 1.29 -32.59 20.35
CA LYS A 141 1.41 -34.06 20.31
C LYS A 141 2.45 -34.57 21.28
#